data_AF-A0A9D2CAX1-F1
#
_entry.id   AF-A0A9D2CAX1-F1
#
_cell.length_a   1.000
_cell.length_b   1.000
_cell.length_c   1.000
_cell.angle_alpha   90.00
_cell.angle_beta   90.00
_cell.angle_gamma   90.00
#
_symmetry.space_group_name_H-M   'P 1'
#
loop_
_entity.id
_entity.type
_entity.pdbx_description
1 polymer ?
#
loop_
_entity_poly.entity_id
_entity_poly.type
_entity_poly.pdbx_seq_one_letter_code
_entity_poly.pdbx_strand_id
1 'polypeptide(L)'
;MKRYLLLLCAVLLTGAVRAQRLEKNLLGVRAGLELSYIRATGEYVYGTTNPRSGFRFGVSDQVLLWRGIPLYVETGVHFSSRGGRFNGVSFRPMYLQLPLLATWRFRLGERVSIRPYAGVCYDVGIG
;
A
#
# COMPACT_ATOMS: atom_id res chain seq x y z
N MET A 1 14.30 9.93 24.41
CA MET A 1 13.84 9.17 23.21
C MET A 1 14.05 9.90 21.87
N LYS A 2 13.88 11.23 21.79
CA LYS A 2 14.01 12.01 20.55
C LYS A 2 15.42 12.02 19.91
N ARG A 3 16.49 11.94 20.72
CA ARG A 3 17.90 12.01 20.26
C ARG A 3 18.36 10.73 19.54
N TYR A 4 17.88 9.57 19.98
CA TYR A 4 18.20 8.28 19.33
C TYR A 4 17.43 8.11 18.01
N LEU A 5 16.24 8.70 17.89
CA LEU A 5 15.48 8.74 16.63
C LEU A 5 16.24 9.52 15.54
N LEU A 6 16.88 10.64 15.91
CA LEU A 6 17.70 11.44 14.98
C LEU A 6 18.95 10.68 14.52
N LEU A 7 19.61 9.96 15.43
CA LEU A 7 20.76 9.10 15.08
C LEU A 7 20.35 7.92 14.19
N LEU A 8 19.20 7.29 14.46
CA LEU A 8 18.66 6.23 13.61
C LEU A 8 18.32 6.75 12.20
N CYS A 9 17.67 7.92 12.10
CA CYS A 9 17.42 8.58 10.82
C CYS A 9 18.72 8.92 10.08
N ALA A 10 19.74 9.41 10.79
CA ALA A 10 21.03 9.75 10.18
C ALA A 10 21.75 8.50 9.63
N VAL A 11 21.72 7.38 10.35
CA VAL A 11 22.30 6.10 9.89
C VAL A 11 21.53 5.50 8.70
N LEU A 12 20.19 5.65 8.67
CA LEU A 12 19.36 5.23 7.54
C LEU A 12 19.60 6.08 6.28
N LEU A 13 19.98 7.35 6.44
CA LEU A 13 20.27 8.27 5.34
C LEU A 13 21.67 8.06 4.75
N THR A 14 22.68 7.75 5.57
CA THR A 14 24.07 7.55 5.08
C THR A 14 24.23 6.28 4.24
N GLY A 15 23.42 5.24 4.48
CA GLY A 15 23.38 4.03 3.64
C GLY A 15 22.73 4.20 2.26
N ALA A 16 21.97 5.29 2.05
CA ALA A 16 21.22 5.51 0.81
C ALA A 16 22.05 6.14 -0.33
N VAL A 17 23.27 6.62 -0.04
CA VAL A 17 24.12 7.43 -0.95
C VAL A 17 24.99 6.58 -1.90
N ARG A 18 24.85 5.25 -1.90
CA ARG A 18 25.53 4.43 -2.93
C ARG A 18 24.72 4.43 -4.21
N ALA A 19 25.29 5.00 -5.28
CA ALA A 19 24.80 5.05 -6.66
C ALA A 19 23.79 3.94 -6.99
N GLN A 20 22.52 4.21 -6.72
CA GLN A 20 21.47 3.27 -7.03
C GLN A 20 21.22 3.37 -8.53
N ARG A 21 21.15 2.25 -9.24
CA ARG A 21 20.59 2.22 -10.59
C ARG A 21 19.07 2.43 -10.40
N LEU A 22 18.62 3.68 -10.41
CA LEU A 22 17.20 4.00 -10.38
C LEU A 22 16.65 3.79 -11.78
N GLU A 23 15.92 2.69 -11.96
CA GLU A 23 15.17 2.46 -13.19
C GLU A 23 14.05 3.48 -13.31
N LYS A 24 13.87 4.02 -14.51
CA LYS A 24 12.93 5.12 -14.74
C LYS A 24 11.47 4.67 -14.52
N ASN A 25 11.15 3.45 -14.94
CA ASN A 25 9.83 2.83 -14.80
C ASN A 25 10.01 1.42 -14.24
N LEU A 26 9.22 1.04 -13.23
CA LEU A 26 9.20 -0.30 -12.66
C LEU A 26 7.75 -0.80 -12.69
N LEU A 27 7.45 -1.70 -13.60
CA LEU A 27 6.17 -2.41 -13.62
C LEU A 27 6.19 -3.52 -12.57
N GLY A 28 5.22 -3.51 -11.66
CA GLY A 28 5.04 -4.50 -10.62
C GLY A 28 3.67 -5.15 -10.71
N VAL A 29 3.63 -6.46 -10.54
CA VAL A 29 2.39 -7.21 -10.29
C VAL A 29 2.34 -7.56 -8.81
N ARG A 30 1.21 -7.32 -8.15
CA ARG A 30 1.01 -7.61 -6.74
C ARG A 30 -0.22 -8.49 -6.59
N ALA A 31 -0.09 -9.55 -5.80
CA ALA A 31 -1.20 -10.37 -5.34
C ALA A 31 -1.04 -10.60 -3.84
N GLY A 32 -2.15 -10.64 -3.12
CA GLY A 32 -2.15 -10.77 -1.67
C GLY A 32 -3.51 -11.14 -1.10
N LEU A 33 -3.50 -11.47 0.18
CA LEU A 33 -4.71 -11.74 0.96
C LEU A 33 -5.11 -10.45 1.68
N GLU A 34 -6.41 -10.21 1.74
CA GLU A 34 -6.98 -9.05 2.40
C GLU A 34 -7.95 -9.50 3.48
N LEU A 35 -7.73 -9.06 4.73
CA LEU A 35 -8.64 -9.30 5.83
C LEU A 35 -9.45 -8.02 6.07
N SER A 36 -10.75 -8.07 5.77
CA SER A 36 -11.65 -6.92 5.87
C SER A 36 -12.84 -7.23 6.77
N TYR A 37 -13.36 -6.19 7.40
CA TYR A 37 -14.66 -6.19 8.08
C TYR A 37 -15.36 -4.86 7.80
N ILE A 38 -16.68 -4.86 7.82
CA ILE A 38 -17.50 -3.67 7.67
C ILE A 38 -17.95 -3.23 9.06
N ARG A 39 -17.70 -1.96 9.37
CA ARG A 39 -18.26 -1.28 10.54
C ARG A 39 -19.20 -0.19 10.05
N ALA A 40 -20.49 -0.35 10.31
CA ALA A 40 -21.49 0.67 10.06
C ALA A 40 -21.80 1.38 11.38
N THR A 41 -21.59 2.68 11.39
CA THR A 41 -21.95 3.57 12.50
C THR A 41 -22.81 4.68 11.95
N GLY A 42 -24.12 4.57 12.14
CA GLY A 42 -25.10 5.60 11.80
C GLY A 42 -26.12 5.76 12.92
N GLU A 43 -26.96 6.79 12.82
CA GLU A 43 -27.94 7.17 13.85
C GLU A 43 -28.94 6.03 14.18
N TYR A 44 -29.25 5.18 13.19
CA TYR A 44 -30.19 4.05 13.34
C TYR A 44 -29.57 2.67 13.07
N VAL A 45 -28.29 2.60 12.69
CA VAL A 45 -27.61 1.35 12.34
C VAL A 45 -26.23 1.32 12.98
N TYR A 46 -26.09 0.49 14.02
CA TYR A 46 -24.81 0.21 14.67
C TYR A 46 -24.52 -1.28 14.57
N GLY A 47 -23.44 -1.63 13.88
CA GLY A 47 -23.07 -3.03 13.68
C GLY A 47 -21.68 -3.20 13.11
N THR A 48 -20.95 -4.19 13.63
CA THR A 48 -19.70 -4.67 13.05
C THR A 48 -19.91 -6.08 12.52
N THR A 49 -19.61 -6.29 11.24
CA THR A 49 -19.67 -7.63 10.63
C THR A 49 -18.45 -8.45 11.04
N ASN A 50 -18.56 -9.79 11.01
CA ASN A 50 -17.42 -10.66 11.26
C ASN A 50 -16.35 -10.48 10.17
N PRO A 51 -15.05 -10.47 10.55
CA PRO A 51 -13.95 -10.32 9.61
C PRO A 51 -13.91 -11.49 8.63
N ARG A 52 -13.49 -11.17 7.41
CA ARG A 52 -13.47 -12.12 6.30
C ARG A 52 -12.17 -11.98 5.52
N SER A 53 -11.64 -13.10 5.05
CA SER A 53 -10.59 -13.14 4.04
C SER A 53 -11.16 -12.92 2.63
N GLY A 54 -10.51 -12.01 1.92
CA GLY A 54 -10.62 -11.78 0.50
C GLY A 54 -9.24 -11.79 -0.14
N PHE A 55 -9.20 -11.41 -1.40
CA PHE A 55 -7.97 -11.37 -2.19
C PHE A 55 -7.82 -9.98 -2.79
N ARG A 56 -6.57 -9.60 -3.02
CA ARG A 56 -6.19 -8.41 -3.79
C ARG A 56 -5.23 -8.83 -4.87
N PHE A 57 -5.46 -8.42 -6.11
CA PHE A 57 -4.49 -8.56 -7.19
C PHE A 57 -4.46 -7.27 -8.00
N GLY A 58 -3.30 -6.88 -8.52
CA GLY A 58 -3.20 -5.62 -9.24
C GLY A 58 -1.87 -5.45 -9.92
N VAL A 59 -1.88 -4.53 -10.88
CA VAL A 59 -0.67 -4.10 -11.60
C VAL A 59 -0.44 -2.64 -11.23
N SER A 60 0.78 -2.32 -10.85
CA SER A 60 1.21 -0.94 -10.62
C SER A 60 2.49 -0.62 -11.38
N ASP A 61 2.55 0.59 -11.92
CA ASP A 61 3.73 1.16 -12.53
C ASP A 61 4.32 2.21 -11.59
N GLN A 62 5.65 2.16 -11.40
CA GLN A 62 6.38 3.11 -10.57
C GLN A 62 7.29 3.95 -11.43
N VAL A 63 6.96 5.23 -11.57
CA VAL A 63 7.74 6.20 -12.34
C VAL A 63 8.65 6.98 -11.41
N LEU A 64 9.92 7.09 -11.78
CA LEU A 64 10.91 7.85 -11.03
C LEU A 64 10.63 9.35 -11.11
N LEU A 65 10.36 9.98 -9.97
CA LEU A 65 10.05 11.42 -9.92
C LEU A 65 11.31 12.27 -9.68
N TRP A 66 12.17 11.86 -8.76
CA TRP A 66 13.38 12.60 -8.39
C TRP A 66 14.57 11.63 -8.25
N ARG A 67 15.78 12.04 -8.68
CA ARG A 67 16.99 11.17 -8.64
C ARG A 67 17.84 11.35 -7.38
N GLY A 68 18.01 12.58 -6.89
CA GLY A 68 18.76 12.87 -5.65
C GLY A 68 18.13 12.28 -4.38
N ILE A 69 16.86 11.92 -4.47
CA ILE A 69 16.07 11.26 -3.45
C ILE A 69 15.33 10.15 -4.19
N PRO A 70 15.47 8.85 -3.86
CA PRO A 70 14.87 7.75 -4.61
C PRO A 70 13.35 7.68 -4.40
N LEU A 71 12.65 8.70 -4.89
CA LEU A 71 11.21 8.91 -4.82
C LEU A 71 10.57 8.51 -6.15
N TYR A 72 9.61 7.60 -6.05
CA TYR A 72 8.84 7.06 -7.16
C TYR A 72 7.38 7.43 -6.95
N VAL A 73 6.68 7.74 -8.03
CA VAL A 73 5.22 7.79 -8.05
C VAL A 73 4.74 6.46 -8.57
N GLU A 74 3.99 5.75 -7.73
CA GLU A 74 3.35 4.49 -8.04
C GLU A 74 1.88 4.75 -8.37
N THR A 75 1.47 4.34 -9.57
CA THR A 75 0.07 4.35 -10.01
C THR A 75 -0.31 2.98 -10.56
N GLY A 76 -1.57 2.58 -10.47
CA GLY A 76 -1.95 1.26 -10.92
C GLY A 76 -3.44 0.99 -10.86
N VAL A 77 -3.78 -0.26 -11.13
CA VAL A 77 -5.15 -0.78 -11.05
C VAL A 77 -5.11 -2.06 -10.24
N HIS A 78 -5.77 -2.06 -9.09
CA HIS A 78 -5.89 -3.23 -8.23
C HIS A 78 -7.36 -3.64 -8.13
N PHE A 79 -7.60 -4.94 -8.12
CA PHE A 79 -8.87 -5.55 -7.78
C PHE A 79 -8.77 -6.10 -6.37
N SER A 80 -9.72 -5.74 -5.52
CA SER A 80 -9.80 -6.23 -4.15
C SER A 80 -11.22 -6.73 -3.85
N SER A 81 -11.32 -7.98 -3.39
CA SER A 81 -12.55 -8.51 -2.81
C SER A 81 -12.55 -8.16 -1.32
N ARG A 82 -13.40 -7.22 -0.93
CA ARG A 82 -13.63 -6.88 0.49
C ARG A 82 -15.02 -7.31 0.90
N GLY A 83 -15.30 -7.33 2.19
CA GLY A 83 -16.63 -7.64 2.68
C GLY A 83 -16.63 -8.04 4.14
N GLY A 84 -17.76 -8.61 4.53
CA GLY A 84 -18.03 -9.04 5.89
C GLY A 84 -19.11 -10.10 5.92
N ARG A 85 -19.19 -10.82 7.04
CA ARG A 85 -20.29 -11.75 7.31
C ARG A 85 -21.23 -11.15 8.32
N PHE A 86 -22.53 -11.15 8.04
CA PHE A 86 -23.57 -10.68 8.94
C PHE A 86 -24.72 -11.69 8.96
N ASN A 87 -25.07 -12.19 10.15
CA ASN A 87 -26.16 -13.17 10.36
C ASN A 87 -26.15 -14.35 9.37
N GLY A 88 -24.99 -14.97 9.14
CA GLY A 88 -24.83 -16.13 8.24
C GLY A 88 -24.77 -15.78 6.75
N VAL A 89 -25.13 -14.55 6.34
CA VAL A 89 -25.03 -14.06 4.97
C VAL A 89 -23.65 -13.46 4.73
N SER A 90 -23.03 -13.86 3.62
CA SER A 90 -21.70 -13.41 3.22
C SER A 90 -21.78 -12.38 2.11
N PHE A 91 -21.46 -11.13 2.41
CA PHE A 91 -21.32 -10.08 1.40
C PHE A 91 -19.90 -10.07 0.85
N ARG A 92 -19.76 -10.08 -0.48
CA ARG A 92 -18.46 -10.07 -1.18
C ARG A 92 -18.38 -8.96 -2.23
N PRO A 93 -18.49 -7.69 -1.82
CA PRO A 93 -18.29 -6.61 -2.76
C PRO A 93 -16.87 -6.62 -3.36
N MET A 94 -16.80 -6.51 -4.68
CA MET A 94 -15.56 -6.33 -5.41
C MET A 94 -15.28 -4.84 -5.59
N TYR A 95 -14.02 -4.44 -5.43
CA TYR A 95 -13.56 -3.06 -5.56
C TYR A 95 -12.44 -2.97 -6.58
N LEU A 96 -12.55 -1.99 -7.46
CA LEU A 96 -11.48 -1.51 -8.30
C LEU A 96 -10.77 -0.37 -7.56
N GLN A 97 -9.50 -0.55 -7.23
CA GLN A 97 -8.68 0.43 -6.54
C GLN A 97 -7.68 1.05 -7.51
N LEU A 98 -7.63 2.37 -7.51
CA LEU A 98 -6.67 3.20 -8.23
C LEU A 98 -5.75 3.85 -7.19
N PRO A 99 -4.64 3.20 -6.81
CA PRO A 99 -3.63 3.79 -5.95
C PRO A 99 -2.85 4.89 -6.69
N LEU A 100 -2.66 6.02 -6.03
CA LEU A 100 -1.70 7.05 -6.40
C LEU A 100 -0.79 7.30 -5.18
N LEU A 101 0.36 6.64 -5.18
CA LEU A 101 1.25 6.55 -4.03
C LEU A 101 2.61 7.16 -4.35
N ALA A 102 3.15 7.95 -3.43
CA ALA A 102 4.55 8.32 -3.40
C ALA A 102 5.32 7.26 -2.61
N THR A 103 6.22 6.55 -3.27
CA THR A 103 7.05 5.48 -2.71
C THR A 103 8.49 5.93 -2.61
N TRP A 104 9.09 5.76 -1.43
CA TRP A 104 10.52 5.99 -1.24
C TRP A 104 11.24 4.65 -1.12
N ARG A 105 12.46 4.54 -1.65
CA ARG A 105 13.24 3.29 -1.56
C ARG A 105 14.48 3.44 -0.69
N PHE A 106 14.45 2.83 0.49
CA PHE A 106 15.62 2.68 1.37
C PHE A 106 16.22 1.29 1.16
N ARG A 107 17.46 1.20 0.68
CA ARG A 107 18.17 -0.10 0.59
C ARG A 107 18.93 -0.34 1.90
N LEU A 108 18.61 -1.44 2.60
CA LEU A 108 19.37 -1.94 3.74
C LEU A 108 20.29 -3.05 3.22
N GLY A 109 21.47 -2.66 2.73
CA GLY A 109 22.44 -3.58 2.10
C GLY A 109 22.11 -3.92 0.64
N GLU A 110 22.65 -5.04 0.14
CA GLU A 110 22.57 -5.42 -1.28
C GLU A 110 21.27 -6.11 -1.68
N ARG A 111 20.60 -6.81 -0.75
CA ARG A 111 19.45 -7.69 -1.06
C ARG A 111 18.11 -7.22 -0.51
N VAL A 112 18.11 -6.38 0.52
CA VAL A 112 16.88 -5.97 1.22
C VAL A 112 16.63 -4.48 0.97
N SER A 113 15.40 -4.15 0.57
CA SER A 113 14.97 -2.76 0.44
C SER A 113 13.64 -2.54 1.16
N ILE A 114 13.63 -1.57 2.06
CA ILE A 114 12.42 -1.06 2.72
C ILE A 114 11.81 0.00 1.80
N ARG A 115 10.51 -0.11 1.59
CA ARG A 115 9.75 0.81 0.73
C ARG A 115 8.58 1.41 1.52
N PRO A 116 8.78 2.50 2.27
CA PRO A 116 7.65 3.26 2.77
C PRO A 116 6.93 3.92 1.59
N TYR A 117 5.61 3.92 1.64
CA TYR A 117 4.74 4.55 0.66
C TYR A 117 3.68 5.37 1.38
N ALA A 118 3.27 6.47 0.78
CA ALA A 118 2.20 7.33 1.27
C ALA A 118 1.46 7.92 0.08
N GLY A 119 0.14 8.02 0.15
CA GLY A 119 -0.65 8.60 -0.92
C GLY A 119 -2.13 8.34 -0.76
N VAL A 120 -2.85 8.47 -1.87
CA VAL A 120 -4.31 8.31 -1.92
C VAL A 120 -4.65 7.05 -2.70
N CYS A 121 -5.70 6.36 -2.25
CA CYS A 121 -6.28 5.25 -2.99
C CYS A 121 -7.75 5.59 -3.25
N TYR A 122 -8.14 5.54 -4.52
CA TYR A 122 -9.54 5.70 -4.90
C TYR A 122 -10.14 4.33 -5.17
N ASP A 123 -11.19 3.97 -4.43
CA ASP A 123 -11.82 2.66 -4.50
C ASP A 123 -13.24 2.78 -5.05
N VAL A 124 -13.52 2.08 -6.14
CA VAL A 124 -14.84 2.02 -6.79
C VAL A 124 -15.42 0.62 -6.61
N GLY A 125 -16.62 0.53 -6.03
CA GLY A 125 -17.35 -0.74 -5.94
C GLY A 125 -17.86 -1.17 -7.31
N ILE A 126 -17.59 -2.41 -7.71
CA ILE A 126 -17.96 -2.96 -9.02
C ILE A 126 -18.96 -4.14 -8.92
N GLY A 127 -19.52 -4.39 -7.73
CA GLY A 127 -20.59 -5.38 -7.50
C GLY A 127 -20.48 -6.06 -6.14
#